data_AF-A0A353HWZ2-F1
#
_entry.id   AF-A0A353HWZ2-F1
#
_cell.length_a   1.000
_cell.length_b   1.000
_cell.length_c   1.000
_cell.angle_alpha   90.00
_cell.angle_beta   90.00
_cell.angle_gamma   90.00
#
_symmetry.space_group_name_H-M   'P 1'
#
loop_
_entity.id
_entity.type
_entity.pdbx_description
1 polymer ?
#
loop_
_entity_poly.entity_id
_entity_poly.type
_entity_poly.pdbx_seq_one_letter_code
_entity_poly.pdbx_strand_id
1 'polypeptide(L)'
;MAEYARNAYQDYVGFRPDLIANTLAFEPAVPTAWTRFEAALPFGADERVEVDFARVEKGERWTFTLHGKAPRTVRIAYLEADKRRSQVSFTLAPGKAAT
;
A
#
# COMPACT_ATOMS: atom_id res chain seq x y z
N MET A 1 19.26 -0.45 15.37
CA MET A 1 18.60 -1.61 14.73
C MET A 1 17.11 -1.32 14.45
N ALA A 2 16.78 -0.24 13.74
CA ALA A 2 15.39 0.10 13.38
C ALA A 2 15.16 0.08 11.85
N GLU A 3 16.21 0.20 11.05
CA GLU A 3 16.17 0.17 9.57
C GLU A 3 15.66 -1.18 9.02
N TYR A 4 16.04 -2.30 9.64
CA TYR A 4 15.72 -3.65 9.15
C TYR A 4 14.23 -4.01 9.24
N ALA A 5 13.51 -3.44 10.22
CA ALA A 5 12.07 -3.66 10.33
C ALA A 5 11.31 -2.93 9.21
N ARG A 6 11.75 -1.72 8.83
CA ARG A 6 11.10 -0.91 7.79
C ARG A 6 11.18 -1.54 6.40
N ASN A 7 12.32 -2.10 6.03
CA ASN A 7 12.46 -2.78 4.73
C ASN A 7 11.65 -4.08 4.67
N ALA A 8 11.55 -4.82 5.78
CA ALA A 8 10.75 -6.05 5.80
C ALA A 8 9.26 -5.78 5.53
N TYR A 9 8.70 -4.65 5.99
CA TYR A 9 7.29 -4.30 5.71
C TYR A 9 7.02 -4.14 4.21
N GLN A 10 7.99 -3.67 3.42
CA GLN A 10 7.81 -3.47 1.98
C GLN A 10 7.55 -4.80 1.26
N ASP A 11 8.23 -5.87 1.66
CA ASP A 11 8.05 -7.21 1.09
C ASP A 11 6.63 -7.74 1.33
N TYR A 12 6.05 -7.45 2.50
CA TYR A 12 4.69 -7.90 2.85
C TYR A 12 3.59 -7.03 2.26
N VAL A 13 3.88 -5.79 1.88
CA VAL A 13 2.93 -4.93 1.16
C VAL A 13 2.83 -5.33 -0.32
N GLY A 14 3.83 -6.05 -0.85
CA GLY A 14 3.83 -6.55 -2.22
C GLY A 14 3.79 -5.41 -3.25
N PHE A 15 4.54 -4.34 -2.99
CA PHE A 15 4.55 -3.14 -3.82
C PHE A 15 5.21 -3.37 -5.18
N ARG A 16 4.48 -3.07 -6.26
CA ARG A 16 4.90 -3.28 -7.65
C ARG A 16 4.46 -2.08 -8.50
N PRO A 17 5.25 -1.00 -8.58
CA PRO A 17 4.88 0.15 -9.38
C PRO A 17 4.99 -0.14 -10.88
N ASP A 18 3.93 0.18 -11.63
CA ASP A 18 3.91 0.23 -13.09
C ASP A 18 3.73 1.69 -13.52
N LEU A 19 4.86 2.40 -13.63
CA LEU A 19 4.86 3.84 -13.90
C LEU A 19 4.45 4.16 -15.33
N ILE A 20 4.64 3.24 -16.27
CA ILE A 20 4.22 3.38 -17.67
C ILE A 20 2.68 3.40 -17.72
N ALA A 21 2.03 2.52 -16.95
CA ALA A 21 0.57 2.49 -16.81
C ALA A 21 0.01 3.44 -15.72
N ASN A 22 0.82 4.36 -15.20
CA ASN A 22 0.44 5.29 -14.12
C ASN A 22 -0.15 4.60 -12.86
N THR A 23 0.32 3.38 -12.54
CA THR A 23 -0.28 2.52 -11.52
C THR A 23 0.71 2.17 -10.41
N LEU A 24 0.30 2.35 -9.16
CA LEU A 24 0.96 1.85 -7.96
C LEU A 24 0.21 0.60 -7.52
N ALA A 25 0.72 -0.59 -7.86
CA ALA A 25 0.06 -1.85 -7.55
C ALA A 25 0.56 -2.44 -6.23
N PHE A 26 -0.37 -3.05 -5.49
CA PHE A 26 -0.17 -3.65 -4.19
C PHE A 26 -0.76 -5.06 -4.16
N GLU A 27 0.07 -6.02 -3.78
CA GLU A 27 -0.31 -7.41 -3.57
C GLU A 27 0.06 -7.87 -2.15
N PRO A 28 -0.69 -7.43 -1.13
CA PRO A 28 -0.33 -7.68 0.25
C PRO A 28 -0.33 -9.16 0.62
N ALA A 29 0.66 -9.55 1.42
CA ALA A 29 0.79 -10.85 2.07
C ALA A 29 1.05 -10.66 3.57
N VAL A 30 0.29 -9.78 4.22
CA VAL A 30 0.52 -9.35 5.60
C VAL A 30 0.36 -10.54 6.58
N PRO A 31 1.36 -10.84 7.41
CA PRO A 31 1.27 -11.89 8.42
C PRO A 31 0.11 -11.68 9.38
N THR A 32 -0.58 -12.75 9.77
CA THR A 32 -1.76 -12.66 10.65
C THR A 32 -1.45 -12.15 12.06
N ALA A 33 -0.20 -12.25 12.51
CA ALA A 33 0.23 -11.70 13.79
C ALA A 33 0.37 -10.17 13.79
N TRP A 34 0.39 -9.52 12.62
CA TRP A 34 0.61 -8.08 12.51
C TRP A 34 -0.71 -7.33 12.62
N THR A 35 -0.80 -6.44 13.61
CA THR A 35 -1.98 -5.61 13.85
C THR A 35 -1.83 -4.21 13.28
N ARG A 36 -0.59 -3.71 13.11
CA ARG A 36 -0.30 -2.42 12.49
C ARG A 36 1.09 -2.42 11.86
N PHE A 37 1.25 -1.70 10.76
CA PHE A 37 2.57 -1.29 10.27
C PHE A 37 2.47 0.01 9.46
N GLU A 38 3.63 0.62 9.24
CA GLU A 38 3.79 1.78 8.37
C GLU A 38 4.93 1.50 7.39
N ALA A 39 4.72 1.82 6.11
CA ALA A 39 5.71 1.65 5.05
C ALA A 39 5.81 2.92 4.18
N ALA A 40 7.03 3.34 3.88
CA ALA A 40 7.31 4.38 2.90
C ALA A 40 7.94 3.72 1.66
N LEU A 41 7.26 3.83 0.52
CA LEU A 41 7.58 3.08 -0.69
C LEU A 41 7.99 4.04 -1.81
N PRO A 42 9.30 4.19 -2.09
CA PRO A 42 9.77 5.03 -3.19
C PRO A 42 9.46 4.36 -4.53
N PHE A 43 9.10 5.16 -5.54
CA PHE A 43 8.86 4.67 -6.90
C PHE A 43 9.39 5.62 -7.99
N GLY A 44 10.09 6.68 -7.61
CA GLY A 44 10.72 7.64 -8.51
C GLY A 44 11.86 8.37 -7.81
N ALA A 45 12.46 9.36 -8.47
CA ALA A 45 13.59 10.10 -7.92
C ALA A 45 13.26 10.80 -6.58
N ASP A 46 12.07 11.40 -6.49
CA ASP A 46 11.59 12.11 -5.31
C ASP A 46 10.12 11.78 -5.00
N GLU A 47 9.64 10.62 -5.46
CA GLU A 47 8.25 10.20 -5.30
C GLU A 47 8.15 8.96 -4.43
N ARG A 48 7.21 8.99 -3.49
CA ARG A 48 6.89 7.86 -2.61
C ARG A 48 5.41 7.78 -2.32
N VAL A 49 4.95 6.58 -1.99
CA VAL A 49 3.64 6.36 -1.39
C VAL A 49 3.85 5.86 0.02
N GLU A 50 3.23 6.53 0.99
CA GLU A 50 3.18 6.08 2.36
C GLU A 50 1.94 5.21 2.55
N VAL A 51 2.11 4.11 3.28
CA VAL A 51 1.07 3.14 3.59
C VAL A 51 0.99 2.99 5.10
N ASP A 52 -0.16 3.29 5.68
CA ASP A 52 -0.52 2.91 7.05
C ASP A 52 -1.51 1.74 6.96
N PHE A 53 -1.21 0.66 7.66
CA PHE A 53 -2.08 -0.49 7.77
C PHE A 53 -2.46 -0.70 9.23
N ALA A 54 -3.74 -0.97 9.48
CA ALA A 54 -4.21 -1.45 10.77
C ALA A 54 -5.28 -2.53 10.62
N ARG A 55 -5.22 -3.55 11.48
CA ARG A 55 -6.34 -4.46 11.70
C ARG A 55 -7.34 -3.83 12.64
N VAL A 56 -8.60 -3.81 12.21
CA VAL A 56 -9.75 -3.30 12.96
C VAL A 56 -10.72 -4.45 13.22
N GLU A 57 -11.70 -4.25 14.11
CA GLU A 57 -12.67 -5.30 14.48
C GLU A 57 -13.38 -5.95 13.28
N LYS A 58 -13.54 -5.21 12.18
CA LYS A 58 -14.21 -5.64 10.96
C LYS A 58 -13.28 -5.71 9.73
N GLY A 59 -12.04 -6.16 9.93
CA GLY A 59 -11.11 -6.45 8.84
C GLY A 59 -9.86 -5.58 8.86
N GLU A 60 -9.49 -5.06 7.70
CA GLU A 60 -8.25 -4.33 7.50
C GLU A 60 -8.54 -2.91 7.03
N ARG A 61 -7.78 -1.95 7.56
CA ARG A 61 -7.78 -0.56 7.11
C ARG A 61 -6.43 -0.28 6.47
N TRP A 62 -6.47 0.19 5.23
CA TRP A 62 -5.31 0.60 4.46
C TRP A 62 -5.44 2.08 4.16
N THR A 63 -4.45 2.88 4.55
CA THR A 63 -4.42 4.31 4.22
C THR A 63 -3.20 4.60 3.36
N PHE A 64 -3.42 5.24 2.22
CA PHE A 64 -2.38 5.59 1.26
C PHE A 64 -2.23 7.10 1.16
N THR A 65 -1.00 7.59 1.29
CA THR A 65 -0.66 9.00 1.09
C THR A 65 0.39 9.13 0.00
N LEU A 66 0.07 9.88 -1.06
CA LEU A 66 0.97 10.07 -2.19
C LEU A 66 1.83 11.32 -1.99
N HIS A 67 3.15 11.14 -2.07
CA HIS A 67 4.12 12.22 -2.16
C HIS A 67 4.73 12.18 -3.56
N GLY A 68 4.35 13.13 -4.40
CA GLY A 68 4.78 13.16 -5.80
C GLY A 68 4.20 14.35 -6.53
N LYS A 69 4.40 14.36 -7.85
CA LYS A 69 4.04 15.53 -8.68
C LYS A 69 2.69 15.38 -9.37
N ALA A 70 2.25 14.15 -9.61
CA ALA A 70 1.06 13.85 -10.38
C ALA A 70 0.18 12.80 -9.67
N PRO A 71 -1.15 12.81 -9.89
CA PRO A 71 -2.03 11.75 -9.43
C PRO A 71 -1.64 10.39 -10.00
N ARG A 72 -1.75 9.35 -9.18
CA ARG A 72 -1.47 7.97 -9.55
C ARG A 72 -2.72 7.11 -9.35
N THR A 73 -2.88 6.08 -10.16
CA THR A 73 -3.84 5.03 -9.88
C THR A 73 -3.25 4.11 -8.82
N VAL A 74 -3.92 3.95 -7.69
CA VAL A 74 -3.59 2.90 -6.72
C VAL A 74 -4.44 1.68 -7.05
N ARG A 75 -3.82 0.51 -7.12
CA ARG A 75 -4.51 -0.77 -7.27
C ARG A 75 -4.06 -1.69 -6.14
N ILE A 76 -5.00 -2.15 -5.31
CA ILE A 76 -4.71 -3.09 -4.23
C ILE A 76 -5.57 -4.34 -4.34
N ALA A 77 -4.90 -5.49 -4.27
CA ALA A 77 -5.55 -6.79 -4.13
C ALA A 77 -5.85 -7.08 -2.66
N TYR A 78 -6.98 -7.73 -2.37
CA TYR A 78 -7.35 -8.17 -1.04
C TYR A 78 -8.08 -9.52 -1.11
N LEU A 79 -8.11 -10.24 0.01
CA LEU A 79 -8.88 -11.47 0.16
C LEU A 79 -10.24 -11.15 0.78
N GLU A 80 -11.29 -11.62 0.14
CA GLU A 80 -12.64 -11.61 0.70
C GLU A 80 -12.82 -12.76 1.72
N ALA A 81 -13.90 -12.68 2.50
CA ALA A 81 -14.21 -13.68 3.52
C ALA A 81 -14.40 -15.10 2.96
N ASP A 82 -14.79 -15.22 1.68
CA ASP A 82 -14.93 -16.47 0.93
C ASP A 82 -13.60 -16.98 0.34
N LYS A 83 -12.47 -16.34 0.67
CA LYS A 83 -11.12 -16.61 0.13
C LYS A 83 -10.94 -16.26 -1.34
N ARG A 84 -11.88 -15.57 -1.97
CA ARG A 84 -11.71 -15.02 -3.31
C ARG A 84 -10.75 -13.84 -3.24
N ARG A 85 -9.85 -13.74 -4.22
CA ARG A 85 -8.99 -12.56 -4.39
C ARG A 85 -9.73 -11.53 -5.24
N SER A 86 -9.92 -10.35 -4.68
CA SER A 86 -10.53 -9.19 -5.32
C SER A 86 -9.51 -8.06 -5.43
N GLN A 87 -9.83 -7.06 -6.24
CA GLN A 87 -9.00 -5.86 -6.40
C GLN A 87 -9.87 -4.62 -6.43
N VAL A 88 -9.35 -3.54 -5.85
CA VAL A 88 -9.92 -2.19 -5.99
C VAL A 88 -8.89 -1.28 -6.64
N SER A 89 -9.37 -0.34 -7.45
CA SER A 89 -8.53 0.69 -8.05
C SER A 89 -9.15 2.06 -7.82
N PHE A 90 -8.33 3.05 -7.49
CA PHE A 90 -8.77 4.43 -7.29
C PHE A 90 -7.65 5.42 -7.64
N THR A 91 -8.03 6.65 -7.98
CA THR A 91 -7.08 7.72 -8.23
C THR A 91 -6.68 8.38 -6.91
N LEU A 92 -5.37 8.42 -6.65
CA LEU A 92 -4.79 9.09 -5.49
C LEU A 92 -4.06 10.36 -5.95
N ALA A 93 -4.49 11.51 -5.45
CA ALA A 93 -3.83 12.79 -5.71
C ALA A 93 -2.70 13.05 -4.69
N PRO A 94 -1.62 13.76 -5.08
CA PRO A 94 -0.55 14.12 -4.15
C PRO A 94 -1.06 14.90 -2.94
N GLY A 95 -0.48 14.62 -1.77
CA GLY A 95 -0.83 15.28 -0.51
C GLY A 95 -2.20 14.91 0.08
N LYS A 96 -2.94 14.00 -0.57
CA LYS A 96 -4.20 13.46 -0.03
C LYS A 96 -4.00 12.04 0.46
N ALA A 97 -4.69 11.72 1.56
CA ALA A 97 -4.84 10.36 2.02
C ALA A 97 -6.11 9.74 1.41
N ALA A 98 -6.04 8.46 1.04
CA ALA A 98 -7.20 7.63 0.69
C ALA A 98 -7.25 6.39 1.60
N THR A 99 -8.45 5.93 1.95
CA THR A 99 -8.69 4.77 2.83
C THR A 99 -9.71 3.83 2.20
#